data_AF-A0A523HWG6-F1
#
_entry.id   AF-A0A523HWG6-F1
#
_cell.length_a   1.000
_cell.length_b   1.000
_cell.length_c   1.000
_cell.angle_alpha   90.00
_cell.angle_beta   90.00
_cell.angle_gamma   90.00
#
_symmetry.space_group_name_H-M   'P 1'
#
loop_
_entity.id
_entity.type
_entity.pdbx_description
1 polymer ?
#
loop_
_entity_poly.entity_id
_entity_poly.type
_entity_poly.pdbx_seq_one_letter_code
_entity_poly.pdbx_strand_id
1 'polypeptide(L)'
;MPRVIDGPDQFIVLGENIHATRVVKRGGVRGHVFDDGTEAIKYKVNGVRNYVHVPEHFTKTQPYEQGMLKHFMIAMWQGLNGDADESAQGKAYIQYEVNRQIRAGAQYLDLNVDESSYRLPEQKQSMEWLVKFVESVSTVPPSVDSSNPEIIEVGLNAY
;
A
#
# COMPACT_ATOMS: atom_id res chain seq x y z
N MET A 1 -23.42 -24.44 -25.11
CA MET A 1 -22.59 -24.64 -23.90
C MET A 1 -23.37 -24.11 -22.71
N PRO A 2 -23.52 -24.86 -21.61
CA PRO A 2 -24.11 -24.30 -20.40
C PRO A 2 -23.22 -23.18 -19.87
N ARG A 3 -23.82 -22.10 -19.36
CA ARG A 3 -23.07 -21.07 -18.63
C ARG A 3 -22.62 -21.67 -17.31
N VAL A 4 -21.33 -21.55 -17.02
CA VAL A 4 -20.73 -21.96 -15.74
C VAL A 4 -20.86 -20.83 -14.71
N ILE A 5 -21.12 -19.61 -15.18
CA ILE A 5 -21.31 -18.42 -14.36
C ILE A 5 -22.64 -17.76 -14.74
N ASP A 6 -23.52 -17.66 -13.76
CA ASP A 6 -24.88 -17.14 -13.82
C ASP A 6 -24.95 -15.66 -13.38
N GLY A 7 -23.97 -15.18 -12.61
CA GLY A 7 -23.98 -13.81 -12.10
C GLY A 7 -22.63 -13.32 -11.52
N PRO A 8 -22.51 -12.00 -11.28
CA PRO A 8 -21.30 -11.39 -10.73
C PRO A 8 -21.00 -11.83 -9.28
N ASP A 9 -22.01 -12.29 -8.55
CA ASP A 9 -21.94 -12.79 -7.17
C ASP A 9 -21.16 -14.12 -7.05
N GLN A 10 -20.94 -14.81 -8.17
CA GLN A 10 -20.12 -16.03 -8.22
C GLN A 10 -18.63 -15.76 -8.39
N PHE A 11 -18.21 -14.49 -8.54
CA PHE A 11 -16.79 -14.12 -8.58
C PHE A 11 -16.26 -13.79 -7.18
N ILE A 12 -14.99 -14.13 -6.96
CA ILE A 12 -14.21 -13.61 -5.84
C ILE A 12 -13.46 -12.36 -6.31
N VAL A 13 -13.63 -11.25 -5.62
CA VAL A 13 -13.00 -9.96 -5.93
C VAL A 13 -11.79 -9.75 -5.03
N LEU A 14 -10.60 -9.71 -5.63
CA LEU A 14 -9.35 -9.36 -4.96
C LEU A 14 -9.02 -7.89 -5.23
N GLY A 15 -8.82 -7.11 -4.17
CA GLY A 15 -8.41 -5.70 -4.27
C GLY A 15 -6.89 -5.55 -4.36
N GLU A 16 -6.37 -5.21 -5.55
CA GLU A 16 -4.93 -5.16 -5.91
C GLU A 16 -4.29 -3.75 -5.91
N ASN A 17 -4.65 -2.90 -4.94
CA ASN A 17 -4.02 -1.58 -4.83
C ASN A 17 -2.86 -1.51 -3.83
N ILE A 18 -2.81 -2.32 -2.77
CA ILE A 18 -1.81 -2.19 -1.70
C ILE A 18 -0.54 -2.96 -2.08
N HIS A 19 0.23 -2.37 -3.00
CA HIS A 19 1.34 -3.05 -3.67
C HIS A 19 2.53 -2.10 -3.85
N ALA A 20 3.73 -2.56 -3.46
CA ALA A 20 4.96 -1.76 -3.51
C ALA A 20 5.39 -1.30 -4.92
N THR A 21 4.90 -1.94 -5.99
CA THR A 21 5.15 -1.55 -7.40
C THR A 21 4.31 -0.34 -7.83
N ARG A 22 3.22 -0.02 -7.11
CA ARG A 22 2.28 1.02 -7.53
C ARG A 22 2.92 2.39 -7.42
N VAL A 23 2.80 3.14 -8.50
CA VAL A 23 3.38 4.48 -8.66
C VAL A 23 2.32 5.52 -8.98
N VAL A 24 2.56 6.74 -8.52
CA VAL A 24 1.81 7.94 -8.92
C VAL A 24 2.77 9.00 -9.44
N LYS A 25 2.33 9.84 -10.39
CA LYS A 25 3.15 10.94 -10.90
C LYS A 25 3.29 12.05 -9.86
N ARG A 26 4.50 12.57 -9.65
CA ARG A 26 4.83 13.72 -8.79
C ARG A 26 4.04 14.97 -9.17
N GLY A 27 4.00 15.30 -10.46
CA GLY A 27 3.16 16.38 -11.01
C GLY A 27 1.71 15.98 -11.27
N GLY A 28 1.26 14.81 -10.79
CA GLY A 28 -0.04 14.25 -11.12
C GLY A 28 -1.16 14.65 -10.15
N VAL A 29 -2.35 14.10 -10.40
CA VAL A 29 -3.56 14.33 -9.59
C VAL A 29 -3.38 13.95 -8.12
N ARG A 30 -2.46 13.04 -7.80
CA ARG A 30 -2.16 12.60 -6.43
C ARG A 30 -0.87 13.18 -5.86
N GLY A 31 -0.05 13.86 -6.65
CA GLY A 31 1.14 14.53 -6.12
C GLY A 31 0.84 15.92 -5.60
N HIS A 32 1.64 16.37 -4.64
CA HIS A 32 1.61 17.70 -4.07
C HIS A 32 3.03 18.17 -3.79
N VAL A 33 3.29 19.45 -4.04
CA VAL A 33 4.51 20.15 -3.69
C VAL A 33 4.09 21.30 -2.79
N PHE A 34 4.69 21.40 -1.61
CA PHE A 34 4.48 22.49 -0.67
C PHE A 34 5.38 23.69 -1.01
N ASP A 35 5.10 24.85 -0.41
CA ASP A 35 5.84 26.09 -0.68
C ASP A 35 7.32 26.00 -0.27
N ASP A 36 7.66 25.13 0.69
CA ASP A 36 9.03 24.84 1.11
C ASP A 36 9.77 23.84 0.22
N GLY A 37 9.11 23.35 -0.85
CA GLY A 37 9.66 22.39 -1.80
C GLY A 37 9.54 20.93 -1.37
N THR A 38 9.00 20.63 -0.19
CA THR A 38 8.71 19.25 0.21
C THR A 38 7.55 18.68 -0.61
N GLU A 39 7.54 17.36 -0.81
CA GLU A 39 6.53 16.69 -1.62
C GLU A 39 5.70 15.70 -0.80
N ALA A 40 4.46 15.49 -1.22
CA ALA A 40 3.57 14.52 -0.61
C ALA A 40 2.63 13.85 -1.61
N ILE A 41 2.14 12.67 -1.23
CA ILE A 41 0.99 12.04 -1.85
C ILE A 41 -0.27 12.59 -1.18
N LYS A 42 -1.12 13.28 -1.94
CA LYS A 42 -2.43 13.76 -1.48
C LYS A 42 -3.52 12.74 -1.73
N TYR A 43 -4.41 12.59 -0.76
CA TYR A 43 -5.60 11.75 -0.82
C TYR A 43 -6.76 12.42 -0.08
N LYS A 44 -7.97 11.84 -0.17
CA LYS A 44 -9.16 12.42 0.46
C LYS A 44 -9.91 11.38 1.28
N VAL A 45 -10.27 11.75 2.50
CA VAL A 45 -11.16 10.99 3.38
C VAL A 45 -12.35 11.89 3.69
N ASN A 46 -13.55 11.45 3.32
CA ASN A 46 -14.80 12.22 3.55
C ASN A 46 -14.72 13.68 3.07
N GLY A 47 -14.09 13.91 1.91
CA GLY A 47 -13.90 15.25 1.33
C GLY A 47 -12.71 16.04 1.89
N VAL A 48 -12.18 15.67 3.05
CA VAL A 48 -11.01 16.29 3.68
C VAL A 48 -9.73 15.79 3.01
N ARG A 49 -8.84 16.72 2.63
CA ARG A 49 -7.54 16.40 2.04
C ARG A 49 -6.55 16.00 3.13
N ASN A 50 -5.84 14.92 2.87
CA ASN A 50 -4.78 14.39 3.72
C ASN A 50 -3.53 14.15 2.87
N TYR A 51 -2.39 13.98 3.54
CA TYR A 51 -1.09 13.90 2.90
C TYR A 51 -0.25 12.77 3.51
N VAL A 52 0.57 12.15 2.67
CA VAL A 52 1.69 11.30 3.07
C VAL A 52 2.94 12.00 2.58
N HIS A 53 3.72 12.59 3.47
CA HIS A 53 4.95 13.27 3.08
C HIS A 53 5.96 12.27 2.53
N VAL A 54 6.73 12.68 1.53
CA VAL A 54 7.80 11.85 0.94
C VAL A 54 9.05 12.00 1.81
N PRO A 55 9.51 10.95 2.52
CA PRO A 55 10.73 11.02 3.32
C PRO A 55 11.96 11.31 2.45
N GLU A 56 12.98 11.98 3.00
CA GLU A 56 14.21 12.30 2.28
C GLU A 56 14.88 11.05 1.68
N HIS A 57 14.73 9.90 2.36
CA HIS A 57 15.19 8.59 1.87
C HIS A 57 14.75 8.31 0.42
N PHE A 58 13.55 8.75 0.04
CA PHE A 58 12.98 8.50 -1.29
C PHE A 58 13.36 9.54 -2.34
N THR A 59 13.80 10.75 -1.96
CA THR A 59 14.06 11.83 -2.93
C THR A 59 15.29 11.57 -3.80
N LYS A 60 16.15 10.64 -3.39
CA LYS A 60 17.36 10.20 -4.10
C LYS A 60 17.17 8.87 -4.85
N THR A 61 15.95 8.36 -4.93
CA THR A 61 15.66 7.09 -5.61
C THR A 61 15.36 7.31 -7.09
N GLN A 62 15.71 6.34 -7.94
CA GLN A 62 15.45 6.42 -9.38
C GLN A 62 13.98 6.72 -9.72
N PRO A 63 12.96 6.09 -9.09
CA PRO A 63 11.56 6.44 -9.36
C PRO A 63 11.26 7.93 -9.10
N TYR A 64 11.79 8.48 -8.01
CA TYR A 64 11.60 9.88 -7.67
C TYR A 64 12.21 10.82 -8.71
N GLU A 65 13.47 10.56 -9.10
CA GLU A 65 14.17 11.31 -10.14
C GLU A 65 13.44 11.24 -11.49
N GLN A 66 12.76 10.13 -11.78
CA GLN A 66 11.93 9.93 -12.97
C GLN A 66 10.51 10.53 -12.85
N GLY A 67 10.21 11.29 -11.80
CA GLY A 67 8.92 11.96 -11.64
C GLY A 67 7.83 11.09 -11.03
N MET A 68 8.17 9.97 -10.38
CA MET A 68 7.23 8.98 -9.84
C MET A 68 7.38 8.81 -8.32
N LEU A 69 6.27 8.57 -7.63
CA LEU A 69 6.23 8.26 -6.20
C LEU A 69 5.67 6.85 -6.03
N LYS A 70 6.47 5.94 -5.44
CA LYS A 70 6.01 4.60 -5.02
C LYS A 70 5.20 4.71 -3.74
N HIS A 71 3.95 5.17 -3.87
CA HIS A 71 3.16 5.68 -2.75
C HIS A 71 2.89 4.66 -1.62
N PHE A 72 2.76 3.37 -1.94
CA PHE A 72 2.56 2.32 -0.93
C PHE A 72 3.88 1.87 -0.31
N MET A 73 4.96 1.81 -1.10
CA MET A 73 6.30 1.62 -0.56
C MET A 73 6.66 2.71 0.45
N ILE A 74 6.37 3.99 0.13
CA ILE A 74 6.57 5.12 1.04
C ILE A 74 5.75 4.97 2.31
N ALA A 75 4.46 4.64 2.20
CA ALA A 75 3.58 4.48 3.36
C ALA A 75 3.98 3.29 4.26
N MET A 76 4.40 2.15 3.67
CA MET A 76 4.94 1.01 4.41
C MET A 76 6.24 1.39 5.12
N TRP A 77 7.14 2.10 4.42
CA TRP A 77 8.40 2.54 4.99
C TRP A 77 8.19 3.48 6.19
N GLN A 78 7.28 4.46 6.08
CA GLN A 78 6.91 5.33 7.19
C GLN A 78 6.35 4.55 8.37
N GLY A 79 5.50 3.56 8.09
CA GLY A 79 4.93 2.69 9.11
C GLY A 79 5.96 1.92 9.94
N LEU A 80 7.06 1.51 9.30
CA LEU A 80 8.14 0.70 9.88
C LEU A 80 9.28 1.52 10.49
N ASN A 81 9.66 2.62 9.84
CA ASN A 81 10.91 3.35 10.11
C ASN A 81 10.68 4.79 10.55
N GLY A 82 9.48 5.32 10.33
CA GLY A 82 9.17 6.70 10.68
C GLY A 82 8.99 6.89 12.18
N ASP A 83 9.03 8.16 12.60
CA ASP A 83 8.61 8.52 13.94
C ASP A 83 7.09 8.29 14.16
N ALA A 84 6.58 8.68 15.33
CA ALA A 84 5.17 8.47 15.65
C ALA A 84 4.21 9.15 14.66
N ASP A 85 4.55 10.35 14.17
CA ASP A 85 3.71 11.13 13.27
C ASP A 85 3.80 10.61 11.84
N GLU A 86 5.02 10.27 11.37
CA GLU A 86 5.23 9.64 10.07
C GLU A 86 4.55 8.26 10.00
N SER A 87 4.73 7.42 11.02
CA SER A 87 4.09 6.10 11.11
C SER A 87 2.56 6.23 11.07
N ALA A 88 2.00 7.22 11.77
CA ALA A 88 0.57 7.50 11.73
C ALA A 88 0.09 7.93 10.33
N GLN A 89 0.85 8.75 9.61
CA GLN A 89 0.52 9.15 8.23
C GLN A 89 0.50 7.97 7.26
N GLY A 90 1.53 7.13 7.29
CA GLY A 90 1.63 5.93 6.46
C GLY A 90 0.48 4.95 6.73
N LYS A 91 0.20 4.68 8.00
CA LYS A 91 -0.93 3.83 8.44
C LYS A 91 -2.28 4.38 7.99
N ALA A 92 -2.52 5.68 8.18
CA ALA A 92 -3.78 6.31 7.77
C ALA A 92 -4.03 6.20 6.25
N TYR A 93 -2.95 6.29 5.45
CA TYR A 93 -3.05 6.15 4.01
C TYR A 93 -3.32 4.71 3.55
N ILE A 94 -2.66 3.72 4.15
CA ILE A 94 -2.95 2.30 3.89
C ILE A 94 -4.38 1.98 4.31
N GLN A 95 -4.82 2.42 5.50
CA GLN A 95 -6.19 2.24 5.97
C GLN A 95 -7.22 2.91 5.04
N TYR A 96 -6.89 4.09 4.47
CA TYR A 96 -7.73 4.72 3.46
C TYR A 96 -7.93 3.80 2.23
N GLU A 97 -6.89 3.15 1.74
CA GLU A 97 -7.00 2.23 0.60
C GLU A 97 -7.73 0.94 0.97
N VAL A 98 -7.45 0.35 2.14
CA VAL A 98 -8.20 -0.81 2.69
C VAL A 98 -9.70 -0.52 2.64
N ASN A 99 -10.12 0.59 3.26
CA ASN A 99 -11.52 1.01 3.30
C ASN A 99 -12.10 1.28 1.92
N ARG A 100 -11.31 1.83 1.00
CA ARG A 100 -11.74 2.13 -0.38
C ARG A 100 -11.99 0.85 -1.16
N GLN A 101 -11.13 -0.15 -1.03
CA GLN A 101 -11.28 -1.44 -1.71
C GLN A 101 -12.46 -2.24 -1.15
N ILE A 102 -12.63 -2.28 0.17
CA ILE A 102 -13.79 -2.92 0.82
C ILE A 102 -15.11 -2.27 0.35
N ARG A 103 -15.20 -0.94 0.35
CA ARG A 103 -16.39 -0.23 -0.16
C ARG A 103 -16.66 -0.48 -1.64
N ALA A 104 -15.64 -0.84 -2.42
CA ALA A 104 -15.77 -1.19 -3.83
C ALA A 104 -16.14 -2.67 -4.05
N GLY A 105 -16.31 -3.46 -2.97
CA GLY A 105 -16.72 -4.86 -3.04
C GLY A 105 -15.57 -5.87 -2.99
N ALA A 106 -14.36 -5.46 -2.61
CA ALA A 106 -13.27 -6.41 -2.40
C ALA A 106 -13.63 -7.40 -1.28
N GLN A 107 -13.43 -8.70 -1.55
CA GLN A 107 -13.60 -9.79 -0.59
C GLN A 107 -12.26 -10.26 -0.01
N TYR A 108 -11.16 -9.91 -0.68
CA TYR A 108 -9.78 -10.09 -0.21
C TYR A 108 -8.96 -8.84 -0.57
N LEU A 109 -7.93 -8.55 0.21
CA LEU A 109 -6.99 -7.47 -0.07
C LEU A 109 -5.64 -8.04 -0.46
N ASP A 110 -5.22 -7.80 -1.70
CA ASP A 110 -3.93 -8.22 -2.19
C ASP A 110 -2.82 -7.32 -1.62
N LEU A 111 -1.87 -7.95 -0.94
CA LEU A 111 -0.80 -7.30 -0.18
C LEU A 111 0.56 -7.73 -0.72
N ASN A 112 1.27 -6.80 -1.36
CA ASN A 112 2.57 -7.08 -1.96
C ASN A 112 3.65 -6.11 -1.48
N VAL A 113 4.82 -6.66 -1.13
CA VAL A 113 5.98 -5.92 -0.64
C VAL A 113 7.26 -6.17 -1.43
N ASP A 114 7.22 -6.87 -2.58
CA ASP A 114 8.42 -7.34 -3.28
C ASP A 114 9.37 -6.19 -3.66
N GLU A 115 8.85 -5.01 -3.97
CA GLU A 115 9.67 -3.84 -4.29
C GLU A 115 9.96 -2.91 -3.09
N SER A 116 9.65 -3.33 -1.85
CA SER A 116 9.87 -2.51 -0.65
C SER A 116 11.35 -2.41 -0.24
N SER A 117 12.17 -3.39 -0.64
CA SER A 117 13.62 -3.38 -0.46
C SER A 117 14.28 -4.38 -1.42
N TYR A 118 15.58 -4.23 -1.65
CA TYR A 118 16.41 -5.24 -2.30
C TYR A 118 16.88 -6.36 -1.35
N ARG A 119 16.68 -6.20 -0.03
CA ARG A 119 17.11 -7.18 0.99
C ARG A 119 15.92 -7.98 1.48
N LEU A 120 15.98 -9.30 1.31
CA LEU A 120 14.95 -10.23 1.76
C LEU A 120 14.53 -10.08 3.23
N PRO A 121 15.44 -9.87 4.21
CA PRO A 121 15.02 -9.63 5.59
C PRO A 121 14.11 -8.41 5.77
N GLU A 122 14.32 -7.32 5.02
CA GLU A 122 13.45 -6.14 5.09
C GLU A 122 12.12 -6.36 4.38
N GLN A 123 12.11 -7.11 3.28
CA GLN A 123 10.86 -7.50 2.62
C GLN A 123 10.00 -8.35 3.55
N LYS A 124 10.60 -9.34 4.24
CA LYS A 124 9.90 -10.13 5.27
C LYS A 124 9.35 -9.26 6.39
N GLN A 125 10.15 -8.35 6.94
CA GLN A 125 9.71 -7.40 7.96
C GLN A 125 8.55 -6.53 7.45
N SER A 126 8.61 -6.12 6.18
CA SER A 126 7.55 -5.34 5.54
C SER A 126 6.25 -6.15 5.43
N MET A 127 6.33 -7.40 5.00
CA MET A 127 5.16 -8.28 4.87
C MET A 127 4.53 -8.54 6.24
N GLU A 128 5.33 -8.92 7.23
CA GLU A 128 4.84 -9.18 8.59
C GLU A 128 4.12 -7.96 9.18
N TRP A 129 4.73 -6.78 9.06
CA TRP A 129 4.14 -5.54 9.55
C TRP A 129 2.86 -5.17 8.79
N LEU A 130 2.87 -5.31 7.47
CA LEU A 130 1.73 -4.95 6.62
C LEU A 130 0.53 -5.84 6.93
N VAL A 131 0.73 -7.15 7.03
CA VAL A 131 -0.32 -8.11 7.37
C VAL A 131 -0.93 -7.78 8.74
N LYS A 132 -0.11 -7.64 9.79
CA LYS A 132 -0.58 -7.29 11.14
C LYS A 132 -1.36 -5.98 11.17
N PHE A 133 -0.87 -4.97 10.45
CA PHE A 133 -1.57 -3.68 10.38
C PHE A 133 -2.90 -3.80 9.63
N VAL A 134 -2.92 -4.44 8.46
CA VAL A 134 -4.14 -4.62 7.66
C VAL A 134 -5.17 -5.46 8.41
N GLU A 135 -4.76 -6.54 9.09
CA GLU A 135 -5.63 -7.34 9.95
C GLU A 135 -6.31 -6.46 11.02
N SER A 136 -5.56 -5.55 11.65
CA SER A 136 -6.11 -4.69 12.71
C SER A 136 -7.17 -3.68 12.24
N VAL A 137 -7.27 -3.42 10.93
CA VAL A 137 -8.18 -2.39 10.38
C VAL A 137 -9.15 -2.90 9.30
N SER A 138 -8.94 -4.10 8.77
CA SER A 138 -9.71 -4.68 7.68
C SER A 138 -10.85 -5.56 8.18
N THR A 139 -11.97 -5.56 7.46
CA THR A 139 -13.08 -6.51 7.68
C THR A 139 -13.03 -7.69 6.72
N VAL A 140 -12.02 -7.74 5.83
CA VAL A 140 -11.83 -8.82 4.84
C VAL A 140 -10.39 -9.35 4.92
N PRO A 141 -10.16 -10.65 4.65
CA PRO A 141 -8.84 -11.26 4.78
C PRO A 141 -7.82 -10.72 3.78
N PRO A 142 -6.51 -10.77 4.12
CA PRO A 142 -5.45 -10.52 3.16
C PRO A 142 -5.30 -11.66 2.14
N SER A 143 -4.78 -11.33 0.97
CA SER A 143 -4.19 -12.21 -0.02
C SER A 143 -2.70 -11.87 -0.06
N VAL A 144 -1.86 -12.73 0.54
CA VAL A 144 -0.41 -12.50 0.60
C VAL A 144 0.18 -12.74 -0.78
N ASP A 145 0.67 -11.67 -1.42
CA ASP A 145 1.23 -11.71 -2.76
C ASP A 145 2.73 -11.42 -2.74
N SER A 146 3.48 -12.37 -3.28
CA SER A 146 4.93 -12.32 -3.40
C SER A 146 5.39 -13.41 -4.36
N SER A 147 6.44 -13.12 -5.13
CA SER A 147 7.15 -14.12 -5.93
C SER A 147 8.09 -15.01 -5.10
N ASN A 148 8.39 -14.62 -3.86
CA ASN A 148 9.28 -15.34 -2.94
C ASN A 148 8.47 -16.14 -1.89
N PRO A 149 8.61 -17.47 -1.84
CA PRO A 149 7.91 -18.32 -0.87
C PRO A 149 8.19 -18.00 0.60
N GLU A 150 9.39 -17.52 0.93
CA GLU A 150 9.74 -17.19 2.31
C GLU A 150 9.03 -15.92 2.79
N ILE A 151 8.69 -15.00 1.88
CA ILE A 151 7.86 -13.82 2.19
C ILE A 151 6.41 -14.27 2.36
N ILE A 152 5.92 -15.19 1.51
CA ILE A 152 4.58 -15.77 1.63
C ILE A 152 4.43 -16.43 3.00
N GLU A 153 5.39 -17.28 3.39
CA GLU A 153 5.39 -17.96 4.70
C GLU A 153 5.32 -16.97 5.87
N VAL A 154 6.11 -15.89 5.82
CA VAL A 154 6.06 -14.83 6.85
C VAL A 154 4.69 -14.15 6.90
N GLY A 155 4.10 -13.82 5.75
CA GLY A 155 2.77 -13.20 5.69
C GLY A 155 1.68 -14.12 6.23
N LEU A 156 1.72 -15.42 5.89
CA LEU A 156 0.76 -16.41 6.37
C LEU A 156 0.90 -16.69 7.87
N ASN A 157 2.11 -16.65 8.43
CA ASN A 157 2.34 -16.85 9.87
C ASN A 157 1.98 -15.62 10.72
N ALA A 158 1.85 -14.45 10.10
CA ALA A 158 1.57 -13.18 10.79
C ALA A 158 0.08 -12.91 11.01
N TYR A 159 -0.79 -13.63 10.30
CA TYR A 159 -2.27 -13.60 10.36
C TYR A 159 -2.79 -14.82 11.10
#